data_AF-H0A9L2-F1
#
_entry.id   AF-H0A9L2-F1
#
_cell.length_a   1.000
_cell.length_b   1.000
_cell.length_c   1.000
_cell.angle_alpha   90.00
_cell.angle_beta   90.00
_cell.angle_gamma   90.00
#
_symmetry.space_group_name_H-M   'P 1'
#
loop_
_entity.id
_entity.type
_entity.pdbx_description
1 polymer ?
#
loop_
_entity_poly.entity_id
_entity_poly.type
_entity_poly.pdbx_seq_one_letter_code
_entity_poly.pdbx_strand_id
1 'polypeptide(L)'
;MSVEDNFLDIYRVILQEELEEFYAKEIESELEWNAGNIGRTMYRIVEEYDMPIVIDRESPTDASLFKVEEQMPYSDVEELLDTGEDKNQIDLMFKEAKESA
;
A
#
# COMPACT_ATOMS: atom_id res chain seq x y z
N MET A 1 5.48 -11.84 -6.52
CA MET A 1 5.00 -11.06 -5.38
C MET A 1 4.49 -9.76 -5.95
N SER A 2 3.18 -9.56 -5.86
CA SER A 2 2.50 -8.35 -6.33
C SER A 2 2.83 -7.16 -5.42
N VAL A 3 2.38 -5.96 -5.78
CA VAL A 3 2.55 -4.79 -4.87
C VAL A 3 1.66 -4.95 -3.65
N GLU A 4 0.50 -5.56 -3.84
CA GLU A 4 -0.51 -5.93 -2.86
C GLU A 4 0.07 -6.92 -1.83
N ASP A 5 0.73 -8.00 -2.27
CA ASP A 5 1.41 -8.95 -1.38
C ASP A 5 2.44 -8.24 -0.48
N ASN A 6 3.26 -7.37 -1.08
CA ASN A 6 4.28 -6.61 -0.34
C ASN A 6 3.63 -5.69 0.69
N PHE A 7 2.48 -5.10 0.37
CA PHE A 7 1.75 -4.25 1.30
C PHE A 7 1.15 -5.05 2.45
N LEU A 8 0.62 -6.25 2.20
CA LEU A 8 0.10 -7.11 3.26
C LEU A 8 1.17 -7.49 4.28
N ASP A 9 2.39 -7.75 3.83
CA ASP A 9 3.52 -7.99 4.74
C ASP A 9 3.91 -6.74 5.53
N ILE A 10 3.91 -5.55 4.90
CA ILE A 10 4.09 -4.28 5.63
C ILE A 10 2.98 -4.09 6.68
N TYR A 11 1.73 -4.32 6.28
CA TYR A 11 0.55 -4.16 7.14
C TYR A 11 0.55 -5.14 8.31
N ARG A 12 1.07 -6.35 8.10
CA ARG A 12 1.30 -7.33 9.17
C ARG A 12 2.24 -6.77 10.24
N VAL A 13 3.33 -6.11 9.85
CA VAL A 13 4.26 -5.48 10.80
C VAL A 13 3.58 -4.32 11.54
N ILE A 14 2.82 -3.48 10.84
CA ILE A 14 2.03 -2.39 11.45
C ILE A 14 1.12 -2.94 12.56
N LEU A 15 0.40 -4.02 12.30
CA LEU A 15 -0.50 -4.63 13.28
C LEU A 15 0.25 -5.33 14.43
N GLN A 16 1.37 -5.99 14.14
CA GLN A 16 2.16 -6.71 15.14
C GLN A 16 2.83 -5.76 16.15
N GLU A 17 3.35 -4.64 15.66
CA GLU A 17 4.04 -3.63 16.46
C GLU A 17 3.09 -2.50 16.92
N GLU A 18 1.79 -2.61 16.63
CA GLU A 18 0.75 -1.63 16.96
C GLU A 18 1.12 -0.20 16.51
N LEU A 19 1.68 -0.06 15.30
CA LEU A 19 2.17 1.22 14.80
C LEU A 19 1.03 2.17 14.44
N GLU A 20 0.99 3.33 15.11
CA GLU A 20 0.11 4.45 14.75
C GLU A 20 0.81 5.42 13.78
N GLU A 21 2.12 5.57 13.89
CA GLU A 21 2.95 6.37 12.98
C GLU A 21 4.32 5.72 12.79
N PHE A 22 4.85 5.75 11.56
CA PHE A 22 6.17 5.19 11.29
C PHE A 22 6.80 5.76 10.03
N TYR A 23 8.14 5.74 9.99
CA TYR A 23 8.92 5.88 8.77
C TYR A 23 9.26 4.51 8.20
N ALA A 24 9.34 4.40 6.86
CA ALA A 24 9.69 3.14 6.19
C ALA A 24 11.03 2.52 6.66
N LYS A 25 11.96 3.34 7.17
CA LYS A 25 13.26 2.88 7.69
C LYS A 25 13.14 2.17 9.05
N GLU A 26 12.10 2.46 9.82
CA GLU A 26 11.92 1.90 11.17
C GLU A 26 11.46 0.44 11.11
N ILE A 27 10.70 0.09 10.08
CA ILE A 27 10.22 -1.28 9.84
C ILE A 27 11.07 -2.06 8.83
N GLU A 28 12.11 -1.43 8.26
CA GLU A 28 13.00 -2.04 7.27
C GLU A 28 13.69 -3.31 7.79
N SER A 29 13.98 -3.40 9.10
CA SER A 29 14.61 -4.59 9.70
C SER A 29 13.67 -5.79 9.81
N GLU A 30 12.36 -5.55 9.84
CA GLU A 30 11.35 -6.59 9.99
C GLU A 30 10.94 -7.20 8.64
N LEU A 31 11.40 -6.59 7.54
CA LEU A 31 11.02 -6.93 6.17
C LEU A 31 12.26 -7.28 5.34
N GLU A 32 12.08 -8.07 4.28
CA GLU A 32 13.16 -8.40 3.34
C GLU A 32 13.45 -7.27 2.32
N TRP A 33 12.92 -6.07 2.55
CA TRP A 33 12.94 -4.95 1.60
C TRP A 33 13.54 -3.70 2.21
N ASN A 34 14.17 -2.89 1.35
CA ASN A 34 14.68 -1.60 1.79
C ASN A 34 13.57 -0.55 1.99
N ALA A 35 13.88 0.49 2.77
CA ALA A 35 12.96 1.59 3.07
C ALA A 35 12.37 2.28 1.82
N GLY A 36 13.12 2.34 0.72
CA GLY A 36 12.66 2.93 -0.53
C GLY A 36 11.54 2.11 -1.21
N ASN A 37 11.64 0.78 -1.18
CA ASN A 37 10.61 -0.11 -1.70
C ASN A 37 9.36 -0.07 -0.82
N ILE A 38 9.53 -0.10 0.50
CA ILE A 38 8.43 0.01 1.47
C ILE A 38 7.64 1.30 1.22
N GLY A 39 8.33 2.45 1.15
CA GLY A 39 7.67 3.73 0.89
C GLY A 39 6.90 3.76 -0.43
N ARG A 40 7.47 3.21 -1.52
CA ARG A 40 6.79 3.15 -2.82
C ARG A 40 5.55 2.26 -2.80
N THR A 41 5.63 1.12 -2.14
CA THR A 41 4.48 0.22 -1.96
C THR A 41 3.37 0.92 -1.20
N MET A 42 3.69 1.57 -0.07
CA MET A 42 2.73 2.33 0.72
C MET A 42 2.07 3.42 -0.12
N TYR A 43 2.84 4.25 -0.83
CA TYR A 43 2.29 5.30 -1.70
C TYR A 43 1.27 4.77 -2.69
N ARG A 44 1.64 3.69 -3.38
CA ARG A 44 0.80 3.13 -4.45
C ARG A 44 -0.50 2.58 -3.89
N ILE A 45 -0.43 1.78 -2.83
CA ILE A 45 -1.62 1.13 -2.27
C ILE A 45 -2.54 2.14 -1.59
N VAL A 46 -1.99 3.09 -0.81
CA VAL A 46 -2.80 4.11 -0.15
C VAL A 46 -3.54 4.98 -1.16
N GLU A 47 -2.89 5.35 -2.28
CA GLU A 47 -3.51 6.13 -3.35
C GLU A 47 -4.54 5.32 -4.15
N GLU A 48 -4.26 4.05 -4.45
CA GLU A 48 -5.13 3.22 -5.30
C GLU A 48 -6.36 2.65 -4.55
N TYR A 49 -6.23 2.36 -3.24
CA TYR A 49 -7.23 1.62 -2.47
C TYR A 49 -7.90 2.43 -1.34
N ASP A 50 -7.64 3.74 -1.25
CA ASP A 50 -8.24 4.65 -0.24
C ASP A 50 -8.08 4.12 1.20
N MET A 51 -6.85 3.69 1.52
CA MET A 51 -6.52 3.17 2.86
C MET A 51 -6.62 4.28 3.92
N PRO A 52 -6.99 3.97 5.17
CA PRO A 52 -7.02 4.92 6.28
C PRO A 52 -5.60 5.26 6.80
N ILE A 53 -4.71 5.63 5.89
CA ILE A 53 -3.31 5.96 6.14
C ILE A 53 -3.01 7.30 5.48
N VAL A 54 -2.62 8.29 6.28
CA VAL A 54 -2.18 9.59 5.80
C VAL A 54 -0.68 9.55 5.55
N ILE A 55 -0.26 10.08 4.41
CA ILE A 55 1.16 10.20 4.07
C ILE A 55 1.58 11.66 4.20
N ASP A 56 2.46 11.95 5.16
CA ASP A 56 2.99 13.28 5.43
C ASP A 56 4.42 13.39 4.91
N ARG A 57 4.69 14.44 4.12
CA ARG A 57 5.99 14.64 3.48
C ARG A 57 6.26 16.12 3.22
N GLU A 58 7.34 16.62 3.78
CA GLU A 58 7.73 18.04 3.65
C GLU A 58 8.35 18.37 2.27
N SER A 59 9.12 17.45 1.68
CA SER A 59 9.80 17.64 0.39
C SER A 59 9.93 16.33 -0.40
N PRO A 60 9.99 16.36 -1.75
CA PRO A 60 10.26 15.19 -2.59
C PRO A 60 11.58 14.45 -2.33
N THR A 61 12.47 15.01 -1.52
CA THR A 61 13.73 14.36 -1.09
C THR A 61 13.65 13.72 0.29
N ASP A 62 12.65 14.09 1.08
CA ASP A 62 12.55 13.70 2.48
C ASP A 62 11.82 12.38 2.61
N ALA A 63 12.06 11.66 3.70
CA ALA A 63 11.33 10.46 4.02
C ALA A 63 9.87 10.80 4.36
N SER A 64 8.95 9.96 3.91
CA SER A 64 7.54 10.11 4.23
C SER A 64 7.25 9.50 5.60
N LEU A 65 6.45 10.20 6.40
CA LEU A 65 5.84 9.69 7.62
C LEU A 65 4.46 9.12 7.27
N PHE A 66 4.22 7.87 7.62
CA PHE A 66 2.93 7.20 7.43
C PHE A 66 2.18 7.22 8.76
N LYS A 67 0.95 7.76 8.77
CA LYS A 67 0.09 7.85 9.95
C LYS A 67 -1.15 6.99 9.72
N VAL A 68 -1.35 5.98 10.55
CA VAL A 68 -2.49 5.06 10.49
C VAL A 68 -3.64 5.69 11.28
N GLU A 69 -4.63 6.24 10.59
CA GLU A 69 -5.77 6.92 11.22
C GLU A 69 -6.76 5.91 11.81
N GLU A 70 -6.90 4.75 11.16
CA GLU A 70 -7.74 3.64 11.62
C GLU A 70 -7.08 2.29 11.27
N GLN A 71 -6.88 1.43 12.28
CA GLN A 71 -6.39 0.08 12.07
C GLN A 71 -7.55 -0.83 11.63
N MET A 72 -7.44 -1.36 10.42
CA MET A 72 -8.36 -2.34 9.87
C MET A 72 -7.87 -3.76 10.24
N PRO A 73 -8.76 -4.73 10.43
CA PRO A 73 -8.38 -6.14 10.52
C PRO A 73 -7.61 -6.58 9.27
N TYR A 74 -6.59 -7.42 9.43
CA TYR A 74 -5.79 -7.93 8.30
C TYR A 74 -6.65 -8.56 7.20
N SER A 75 -7.69 -9.34 7.58
CA SER A 75 -8.62 -9.96 6.63
C SER A 75 -9.33 -8.96 5.74
N ASP A 76 -9.67 -7.79 6.30
CA ASP A 76 -10.46 -6.77 5.60
C ASP A 76 -9.57 -6.03 4.60
N VAL A 77 -8.29 -5.83 4.94
CA VAL A 77 -7.28 -5.31 4.02
C VAL A 77 -6.97 -6.32 2.91
N GLU A 78 -6.82 -7.60 3.24
CA GLU A 78 -6.61 -8.66 2.25
C GLU A 78 -7.76 -8.72 1.24
N GLU A 79 -9.02 -8.70 1.70
CA GLU A 79 -10.21 -8.66 0.84
C GLU A 79 -10.26 -7.38 -0.03
N LEU A 80 -9.91 -6.23 0.55
CA LEU A 80 -9.87 -4.95 -0.17
C LEU A 80 -8.87 -5.00 -1.34
N LEU A 81 -7.68 -5.58 -1.12
CA LEU A 81 -6.64 -5.67 -2.15
C LEU A 81 -6.94 -6.74 -3.21
N ASP A 82 -7.51 -7.88 -2.82
CA ASP A 82 -7.88 -8.98 -3.74
C ASP A 82 -8.96 -8.52 -4.75
N THR A 83 -9.91 -7.69 -4.31
CA THR A 83 -10.93 -7.10 -5.22
C THR A 83 -10.36 -6.08 -6.23
N GLY A 84 -9.11 -5.65 -6.07
CA GLY A 84 -8.41 -4.74 -7.00
C GLY A 84 -7.96 -5.41 -8.30
N GLU A 85 -7.60 -6.70 -8.25
CA GLU A 85 -7.16 -7.43 -9.45
C GLU A 85 -8.26 -7.54 -10.51
N ASP A 86 -9.52 -7.69 -10.07
CA ASP A 86 -10.69 -7.74 -10.96
C ASP A 86 -10.97 -6.39 -11.64
N LYS A 87 -10.72 -5.26 -10.97
CA LYS A 87 -10.90 -3.91 -11.55
C LYS A 87 -9.92 -3.65 -12.70
N ASN A 88 -8.66 -4.05 -12.56
CA ASN A 88 -7.64 -3.86 -13.60
C ASN A 88 -7.95 -4.66 -14.87
N GLN A 89 -8.47 -5.89 -14.76
CA GLN A 89 -8.87 -6.68 -15.93
C GLN A 89 -10.07 -6.05 -16.65
N ILE A 90 -11.07 -5.56 -15.91
CA ILE A 90 -12.24 -4.92 -16.50
C ILE A 90 -11.86 -3.62 -17.23
N ASP A 91 -11.02 -2.78 -16.63
CA ASP A 91 -10.56 -1.53 -17.25
C ASP A 91 -9.68 -1.75 -18.50
N LEU A 92 -8.88 -2.83 -18.52
CA LEU A 92 -8.12 -3.25 -19.71
C LEU A 92 -9.05 -3.66 -20.85
N MET A 93 -10.07 -4.47 -20.58
CA MET A 93 -11.06 -4.88 -21.59
C MET A 93 -11.85 -3.68 -22.16
N PHE A 94 -12.21 -2.71 -21.32
CA PHE A 94 -12.90 -1.50 -21.78
C PHE A 94 -12.00 -0.56 -22.59
N LYS A 95 -10.69 -0.50 -22.32
CA LYS A 95 -9.73 0.27 -23.12
C LYS A 95 -9.50 -0.36 -24.49
N GLU A 96 -9.28 -1.68 -24.57
CA GLU A 96 -9.07 -2.38 -25.84
C GLU A 96 -10.30 -2.28 -26.77
N ALA A 97 -11.50 -2.32 -26.19
CA ALA A 97 -12.76 -2.15 -26.94
C ALA A 97 -12.93 -0.74 -27.55
N LYS A 98 -12.33 0.30 -26.94
CA LYS A 98 -12.37 1.68 -27.47
C LYS A 98 -11.32 1.96 -28.53
N GLU A 99 -10.18 1.26 -28.53
CA GLU A 99 -9.13 1.42 -29.54
C GLU A 99 -9.38 0.60 -30.81
N SER A 100 -10.29 -0.39 -30.72
CA SER A 100 -10.68 -1.26 -31.84
C SER A 100 -11.90 -0.74 -32.65
N ALA A 101 -12.40 0.47 -32.35
CA ALA A 101 -13.55 1.12 -32.98
C ALA A 101 -13.15 2.42 -33.69
#